data_AF-A0A6A4GVK4-F1
#
_entry.id   AF-A0A6A4GVK4-F1
#
_cell.length_a   1.000
_cell.length_b   1.000
_cell.length_c   1.000
_cell.angle_alpha   90.00
_cell.angle_beta   90.00
_cell.angle_gamma   90.00
#
_symmetry.space_group_name_H-M   'P 1'
#
loop_
_entity.id
_entity.type
_entity.pdbx_description
1 polymer ?
#
loop_
_entity_poly.entity_id
_entity_poly.type
_entity_poly.pdbx_seq_one_letter_code
_entity_poly.pdbx_strand_id
1 'polypeptide(L)'
;MLSGNSILNVPTFPEASQLSGQDTWQAFKDRVDLQVQVRGLKGYLDGSIPKPTSATYVYPAQTPSSIDSHFPSPGEWIQRERMVASIIYLNCTNPVGIGIEKDDSAHKTWQYLVKKYESRNEQRIHLADTALRAQKYNPETTKMEEHEKKMKNLLKALHNLGGSCNDYQFRHIVITSMPESWKDYVLNMPGIFSTDAFTYLHRLYLDKVSRHTEGSDDYIKDKVAALVAQHLASLGTGTTAASVGQREAALKGKPPSPGGTNTAPKQLLAQPHQ
;
A
#
# COMPACT_ATOMS: atom_id res chain seq x y z
N MET A 1 -4.32 -11.22 -61.11
CA MET A 1 -3.17 -10.66 -60.38
C MET A 1 -3.55 -9.27 -59.90
N LEU A 2 -3.85 -9.11 -58.60
CA LEU A 2 -4.25 -7.82 -58.02
C LEU A 2 -3.00 -7.13 -57.46
N SER A 3 -2.24 -6.49 -58.35
CA SER A 3 -1.29 -5.45 -57.96
C SER A 3 -2.00 -4.12 -58.05
N GLY A 4 -2.23 -3.47 -56.91
CA GLY A 4 -2.91 -2.17 -56.89
C GLY A 4 -3.13 -1.65 -55.48
N ASN A 5 -2.09 -1.03 -54.91
CA ASN A 5 -2.17 0.01 -53.88
C ASN A 5 -3.05 -0.27 -52.65
N SER A 6 -2.60 -1.13 -51.73
CA SER A 6 -2.89 -0.86 -50.31
C SER A 6 -2.04 0.32 -49.89
N ILE A 7 -2.59 1.51 -50.14
CA ILE A 7 -2.12 2.80 -49.61
C ILE A 7 -1.69 2.57 -48.16
N LEU A 8 -0.47 3.03 -47.84
CA LEU A 8 0.19 3.01 -46.55
C LEU A 8 -0.71 3.64 -45.46
N ASN A 9 -1.76 2.94 -45.03
CA ASN A 9 -2.70 3.48 -44.07
C ASN A 9 -2.13 3.31 -42.67
N VAL A 10 -1.70 4.42 -42.09
CA VAL A 10 -1.24 4.49 -40.71
C VAL A 10 -2.48 4.36 -39.81
N PRO A 11 -2.56 3.34 -38.95
CA PRO A 11 -3.67 3.19 -38.02
C PRO A 11 -3.70 4.36 -37.03
N THR A 12 -4.88 4.91 -36.79
CA THR A 12 -5.14 5.84 -35.70
C THR A 12 -5.64 5.06 -34.49
N PHE A 13 -5.02 5.26 -33.33
CA PHE A 13 -5.41 4.63 -32.08
C PHE A 13 -6.56 5.40 -31.42
N PRO A 14 -7.41 4.71 -30.63
CA PRO A 14 -8.34 5.40 -29.74
C PRO A 14 -7.58 6.37 -28.82
N GLU A 15 -8.19 7.48 -28.44
CA GLU A 15 -7.57 8.52 -27.61
C GLU A 15 -6.94 7.95 -26.32
N ALA A 16 -7.64 7.01 -25.66
CA ALA A 16 -7.14 6.33 -24.46
C ALA A 16 -5.89 5.46 -24.69
N SER A 17 -5.49 5.22 -25.94
CA SER A 17 -4.30 4.46 -26.33
C SER A 17 -3.28 5.30 -27.11
N GLN A 18 -3.54 6.58 -27.34
CA GLN A 18 -2.56 7.50 -27.90
C GLN A 18 -1.55 7.90 -26.83
N LEU A 19 -0.30 8.14 -27.22
CA LEU A 19 0.72 8.56 -26.27
C LEU A 19 0.53 10.02 -25.90
N SER A 20 0.11 10.25 -24.67
CA SER A 20 0.03 11.56 -24.02
C SER A 20 1.03 11.72 -22.88
N GLY A 21 1.45 10.60 -22.26
CA GLY A 21 2.20 10.61 -21.03
C GLY A 21 2.49 9.21 -20.50
N GLN A 22 2.87 9.15 -19.22
CA GLN A 22 3.23 7.90 -18.56
C GLN A 22 2.03 6.96 -18.39
N ASP A 23 0.86 7.53 -18.16
CA ASP A 23 -0.43 6.86 -17.95
C ASP A 23 -0.90 6.11 -19.19
N THR A 24 -0.64 6.65 -20.38
CA THR A 24 -1.02 6.04 -21.66
C THR A 24 0.08 5.20 -22.29
N TRP A 25 1.31 5.24 -21.75
CA TRP A 25 2.49 4.54 -22.29
C TRP A 25 2.23 3.05 -22.54
N GLN A 26 1.67 2.32 -21.58
CA GLN A 26 1.49 0.87 -21.73
C GLN A 26 0.49 0.54 -22.85
N ALA A 27 -0.66 1.22 -22.87
CA ALA A 27 -1.67 1.02 -23.90
C ALA A 27 -1.13 1.40 -25.30
N PHE A 28 -0.37 2.49 -25.38
CA PHE A 28 0.31 2.89 -26.61
C PHE A 28 1.32 1.84 -27.07
N LYS A 29 2.19 1.36 -26.16
CA LYS A 29 3.23 0.37 -26.43
C LYS A 29 2.62 -0.90 -27.02
N ASP A 30 1.61 -1.45 -26.36
CA ASP A 30 0.93 -2.68 -26.78
C ASP A 30 0.29 -2.52 -28.17
N ARG A 31 -0.28 -1.34 -28.46
CA ARG A 31 -0.88 -1.04 -29.77
C ARG A 31 0.16 -0.91 -30.88
N VAL A 32 1.29 -0.23 -30.61
CA VAL A 32 2.39 -0.13 -31.58
C VAL A 32 2.94 -1.53 -31.88
N ASP A 33 3.29 -2.30 -30.84
CA ASP A 33 3.83 -3.66 -31.00
C ASP A 33 2.89 -4.55 -31.82
N LEU A 34 1.58 -4.54 -31.50
CA LEU A 34 0.57 -5.29 -32.25
C LEU A 34 0.53 -4.85 -33.72
N GLN A 35 0.48 -3.54 -34.00
CA GLN A 35 0.34 -3.03 -35.37
C GLN A 35 1.58 -3.29 -36.23
N VAL A 36 2.78 -3.20 -35.66
CA VAL A 36 3.99 -3.55 -36.41
C VAL A 36 4.08 -5.06 -36.63
N GLN A 37 3.66 -5.87 -35.66
CA GLN A 37 3.75 -7.32 -35.75
C GLN A 37 2.78 -7.89 -36.80
N VAL A 38 1.52 -7.46 -36.80
CA VAL A 38 0.53 -7.92 -37.81
C VAL A 38 0.87 -7.48 -39.22
N ARG A 39 1.78 -6.51 -39.38
CA ARG A 39 2.25 -6.00 -40.68
C ARG A 39 3.61 -6.52 -41.09
N GLY A 40 4.26 -7.35 -40.27
CA GLY A 40 5.61 -7.83 -40.59
C GLY A 40 6.74 -6.84 -40.37
N LEU A 41 6.47 -5.74 -39.67
CA LEU A 41 7.37 -4.58 -39.57
C LEU A 41 8.15 -4.52 -38.25
N LYS A 42 8.04 -5.54 -37.39
CA LYS A 42 8.69 -5.55 -36.06
C LYS A 42 10.20 -5.29 -36.15
N GLY A 43 10.85 -5.80 -37.19
CA GLY A 43 12.29 -5.64 -37.39
C GLY A 43 12.76 -4.19 -37.61
N TYR A 44 11.87 -3.29 -38.03
CA TYR A 44 12.16 -1.86 -38.16
C TYR A 44 11.96 -1.10 -36.84
N LEU A 45 11.10 -1.62 -35.96
CA LEU A 45 10.86 -1.07 -34.62
C LEU A 45 12.01 -1.43 -33.67
N ASP A 46 12.43 -2.70 -33.67
CA ASP A 46 13.52 -3.19 -32.81
C ASP A 46 14.93 -2.99 -33.41
N GLY A 47 15.02 -2.56 -34.68
CA GLY A 47 16.27 -2.25 -35.36
C GLY A 47 17.03 -3.47 -35.89
N SER A 48 16.44 -4.66 -35.87
CA SER A 48 17.04 -5.89 -36.41
C SER A 48 17.18 -5.90 -37.94
N ILE A 49 16.43 -5.04 -38.65
CA ILE A 49 16.56 -4.85 -40.11
C ILE A 49 17.35 -3.54 -40.39
N PRO A 50 18.68 -3.61 -40.59
CA PRO A 50 19.50 -2.43 -40.81
C PRO A 50 19.25 -1.81 -42.19
N LYS A 51 19.57 -0.52 -42.33
CA LYS A 51 19.52 0.17 -43.62
C LYS A 51 20.48 -0.49 -44.62
N PRO A 52 20.01 -0.91 -45.81
CA PRO A 52 20.89 -1.47 -46.83
C PRO A 52 21.97 -0.47 -47.25
N THR A 53 23.22 -0.93 -47.32
CA THR A 53 24.34 -0.10 -47.79
C THR A 53 24.47 -0.26 -49.31
N SER A 54 24.79 0.82 -50.03
CA SER A 54 24.85 0.84 -51.50
C SER A 54 25.81 -0.21 -52.10
N ALA A 55 26.83 -0.63 -51.36
CA ALA A 55 27.80 -1.64 -51.79
C ALA A 55 27.23 -3.08 -51.84
N THR A 56 26.08 -3.34 -51.22
CA THR A 56 25.45 -4.67 -51.15
C THR A 56 24.55 -4.97 -52.36
N TYR A 57 24.26 -3.97 -53.21
CA TYR A 57 23.35 -4.11 -54.34
C TYR A 57 24.11 -4.23 -55.68
N VAL A 58 24.38 -5.46 -56.10
CA VAL A 58 24.94 -5.78 -57.43
C VAL A 58 23.83 -6.36 -58.33
N TYR A 59 23.07 -5.46 -59.00
CA TYR A 59 22.22 -5.70 -60.20
C TYR A 59 21.04 -6.73 -60.12
N PRO A 60 20.21 -6.91 -61.19
CA PRO A 60 18.94 -6.22 -61.48
C PRO A 60 17.66 -7.13 -61.38
N ALA A 61 16.49 -6.54 -61.70
CA ALA A 61 15.12 -7.07 -61.74
C ALA A 61 14.25 -6.83 -60.49
N GLN A 62 13.30 -5.90 -60.67
CA GLN A 62 12.41 -5.26 -59.70
C GLN A 62 11.27 -6.18 -59.26
N THR A 63 11.58 -7.31 -58.61
CA THR A 63 10.54 -8.07 -57.91
C THR A 63 10.40 -7.49 -56.50
N PRO A 64 9.23 -6.96 -56.11
CA PRO A 64 9.02 -6.49 -54.75
C PRO A 64 9.30 -7.61 -53.75
N SER A 65 10.10 -7.30 -52.73
CA SER A 65 10.37 -8.21 -51.61
C SER A 65 9.09 -8.39 -50.79
N SER A 66 8.91 -9.57 -50.18
CA SER A 66 7.87 -9.75 -49.16
C SER A 66 7.99 -8.71 -48.04
N ILE A 67 6.88 -8.32 -47.42
CA ILE A 67 6.85 -7.33 -46.33
C ILE A 67 7.70 -7.76 -45.13
N ASP A 68 7.78 -9.07 -44.90
CA ASP A 68 8.57 -9.71 -43.83
C ASP A 68 10.03 -9.97 -44.22
N SER A 69 10.48 -9.51 -45.40
CA SER A 69 11.87 -9.72 -45.83
C SER A 69 12.84 -8.95 -44.93
N HIS A 70 13.86 -9.66 -44.43
CA HIS A 70 14.99 -9.08 -43.71
C HIS A 70 16.01 -8.36 -44.62
N PHE A 71 15.87 -8.49 -45.95
CA PHE A 71 16.77 -7.91 -46.95
C PHE A 71 16.00 -7.06 -47.97
N PRO A 72 15.33 -5.98 -47.53
CA PRO A 72 14.61 -5.08 -48.43
C PRO A 72 15.58 -4.28 -49.32
N SER A 73 15.11 -3.86 -50.49
CA SER A 73 15.81 -2.82 -51.26
C SER A 73 15.88 -1.49 -50.50
N PRO A 74 16.82 -0.58 -50.83
CA PRO A 74 16.90 0.71 -50.16
C PRO A 74 15.59 1.50 -50.16
N GLY A 75 14.84 1.47 -51.28
CA GLY A 75 13.53 2.11 -51.39
C GLY A 75 12.47 1.47 -50.50
N GLU A 76 12.38 0.14 -50.51
CA GLU A 76 11.45 -0.62 -49.65
C GLU A 76 11.76 -0.41 -48.17
N TRP A 77 13.05 -0.40 -47.81
CA TRP A 77 13.48 -0.15 -46.44
C TRP A 77 13.01 1.22 -45.97
N ILE A 78 13.23 2.28 -46.76
CA ILE A 78 12.79 3.64 -46.42
C ILE A 78 11.28 3.69 -46.26
N GLN A 79 10.51 3.09 -47.16
CA GLN A 79 9.05 3.11 -47.10
C GLN A 79 8.51 2.40 -45.85
N ARG A 80 9.07 1.22 -45.52
CA ARG A 80 8.66 0.41 -44.36
C ARG A 80 9.09 1.04 -43.04
N GLU A 81 10.31 1.55 -42.97
CA GLU A 81 10.82 2.30 -41.82
C GLU A 81 9.95 3.53 -41.55
N ARG A 82 9.68 4.35 -42.58
CA ARG A 82 8.84 5.54 -42.46
C ARG A 82 7.41 5.21 -42.06
N MET A 83 6.88 4.05 -42.45
CA MET A 83 5.58 3.58 -41.97
C MET A 83 5.61 3.36 -40.45
N VAL A 84 6.61 2.67 -39.91
CA VAL A 84 6.71 2.45 -38.46
C VAL A 84 6.93 3.76 -37.71
N ALA A 85 7.80 4.64 -38.22
CA ALA A 85 8.01 5.96 -37.63
C ALA A 85 6.70 6.77 -37.61
N SER A 86 5.91 6.70 -38.69
CA SER A 86 4.60 7.36 -38.76
C SER A 86 3.56 6.77 -37.81
N ILE A 87 3.55 5.44 -37.61
CA ILE A 87 2.69 4.77 -36.62
C ILE A 87 2.95 5.34 -35.22
N ILE A 88 4.22 5.53 -34.85
CA ILE A 88 4.58 6.11 -33.56
C ILE A 88 4.18 7.59 -33.52
N TYR A 89 4.66 8.38 -34.48
CA TYR A 89 4.54 9.84 -34.46
C TYR A 89 3.09 10.32 -34.51
N LEU A 90 2.26 9.75 -35.39
CA LEU A 90 0.86 10.18 -35.57
C LEU A 90 -0.07 9.71 -34.45
N ASN A 91 0.37 8.76 -33.62
CA ASN A 91 -0.38 8.29 -32.45
C ASN A 91 0.15 8.89 -31.14
N CYS A 92 0.92 9.97 -31.23
CA CYS A 92 1.28 10.81 -30.10
C CYS A 92 0.41 12.08 -30.12
N THR A 93 -0.14 12.48 -28.97
CA THR A 93 -0.97 13.70 -28.89
C THR A 93 -0.15 14.97 -29.10
N ASN A 94 1.11 14.98 -28.64
CA ASN A 94 2.07 16.06 -28.85
C ASN A 94 3.49 15.48 -29.01
N PRO A 95 3.86 14.98 -30.21
CA PRO A 95 5.15 14.33 -30.43
C PRO A 95 6.34 15.23 -30.08
N VAL A 96 6.28 16.52 -30.47
CA VAL A 96 7.34 17.49 -30.18
C VAL A 96 7.48 17.74 -28.68
N GLY A 97 6.38 17.92 -27.96
CA GLY A 97 6.40 18.08 -26.49
C GLY A 97 6.87 16.83 -25.74
N ILE A 98 6.68 15.65 -26.34
CA ILE A 98 7.20 14.38 -25.83
C ILE A 98 8.70 14.20 -26.15
N GLY A 99 9.26 15.00 -27.06
CA GLY A 99 10.66 14.94 -27.47
C GLY A 99 10.90 13.97 -28.64
N ILE A 100 9.89 13.71 -29.45
CA ILE A 100 10.01 12.93 -30.69
C ILE A 100 10.33 13.88 -31.84
N GLU A 101 11.43 13.63 -32.53
CA GLU A 101 11.80 14.34 -33.75
C GLU A 101 11.17 13.66 -34.98
N LYS A 102 10.73 14.45 -35.96
CA LYS A 102 10.03 13.93 -37.14
C LYS A 102 10.91 13.06 -38.04
N ASP A 103 12.20 13.37 -38.11
CA ASP A 103 13.14 12.71 -39.02
C ASP A 103 13.84 11.50 -38.41
N ASP A 104 13.68 11.29 -37.11
CA ASP A 104 14.26 10.15 -36.39
C ASP A 104 13.78 8.82 -36.94
N SER A 105 14.65 7.82 -36.86
CA SER A 105 14.25 6.48 -37.21
C SER A 105 13.22 5.94 -36.22
N ALA A 106 12.35 5.05 -36.69
CA ALA A 106 11.42 4.31 -35.87
C ALA A 106 12.10 3.68 -34.65
N HIS A 107 13.23 3.01 -34.88
CA HIS A 107 14.02 2.37 -33.84
C HIS A 107 14.57 3.36 -32.80
N LYS A 108 15.19 4.46 -33.24
CA LYS A 108 15.73 5.50 -32.34
C LYS A 108 14.62 6.10 -31.47
N THR A 109 13.48 6.42 -32.10
CA THR A 109 12.31 6.95 -31.40
C THR A 109 11.78 5.94 -30.38
N TRP A 110 11.62 4.68 -30.79
CA TRP A 110 11.12 3.62 -29.91
C TRP A 110 12.02 3.40 -28.68
N GLN A 111 13.34 3.32 -28.89
CA GLN A 111 14.31 3.20 -27.79
C GLN A 111 14.25 4.40 -26.83
N TYR A 112 14.11 5.61 -27.36
CA TYR A 112 13.95 6.80 -26.53
C TYR A 112 12.71 6.70 -25.64
N LEU A 113 11.56 6.32 -26.21
CA LEU A 113 10.30 6.20 -25.47
C LEU A 113 10.36 5.10 -24.40
N VAL A 114 10.86 3.92 -24.77
CA VAL A 114 11.10 2.81 -23.83
C VAL A 114 11.96 3.29 -22.67
N LYS A 115 13.12 3.90 -22.95
CA LYS A 115 14.01 4.42 -21.91
C LYS A 115 13.32 5.47 -21.02
N LYS A 116 12.56 6.39 -21.60
CA LYS A 116 11.91 7.50 -20.87
C LYS A 116 10.80 7.02 -19.94
N TYR A 117 9.91 6.16 -20.44
CA TYR A 117 8.70 5.79 -19.71
C TYR A 117 8.89 4.53 -18.85
N GLU A 118 9.77 3.60 -19.21
CA GLU A 118 10.05 2.43 -18.37
C GLU A 118 10.89 2.82 -17.14
N SER A 119 11.91 3.67 -17.29
CA SER A 119 12.70 4.16 -16.13
C SER A 119 11.84 4.92 -15.11
N ARG A 120 10.92 5.76 -15.59
CA ARG A 120 9.98 6.47 -14.72
C ARG A 120 8.99 5.50 -14.06
N ASN A 121 8.60 4.42 -14.74
CA ASN A 121 7.77 3.38 -14.14
C ASN A 121 8.52 2.66 -13.00
N GLU A 122 9.78 2.28 -13.21
CA GLU A 122 10.64 1.68 -12.18
C GLU A 122 10.79 2.59 -10.95
N GLN A 123 11.01 3.89 -11.14
CA GLN A 123 11.06 4.86 -10.04
C GLN A 123 9.74 4.92 -9.25
N ARG A 124 8.59 4.87 -9.94
CA ARG A 124 7.27 4.86 -9.28
C ARG A 124 7.04 3.57 -8.51
N ILE A 125 7.44 2.42 -9.06
CA ILE A 125 7.41 1.13 -8.37
C ILE A 125 8.25 1.21 -7.10
N HIS A 126 9.49 1.72 -7.18
CA HIS A 126 10.38 1.88 -6.04
C HIS A 126 9.77 2.80 -4.96
N LEU A 127 9.17 3.93 -5.35
CA LEU A 127 8.52 4.84 -4.41
C LEU A 127 7.30 4.19 -3.73
N ALA A 128 6.49 3.43 -4.47
CA ALA A 128 5.36 2.71 -3.92
C ALA A 128 5.78 1.59 -2.95
N ASP A 129 6.82 0.82 -3.29
CA ASP A 129 7.40 -0.20 -2.41
C ASP A 129 7.99 0.43 -1.14
N THR A 130 8.70 1.56 -1.29
CA THR A 130 9.22 2.33 -0.15
C THR A 130 8.08 2.81 0.76
N ALA A 131 7.01 3.37 0.20
CA ALA A 131 5.85 3.82 0.97
C ALA A 131 5.16 2.67 1.70
N LEU A 132 5.03 1.50 1.05
CA LEU A 132 4.51 0.29 1.67
C LEU A 132 5.36 -0.15 2.87
N ARG A 133 6.69 -0.19 2.72
CA ARG A 133 7.63 -0.61 3.78
C ARG A 133 7.78 0.39 4.91
N ALA A 134 7.62 1.68 4.61
CA ALA A 134 7.71 2.76 5.58
C ALA A 134 6.43 2.92 6.43
N GLN A 135 5.31 2.32 6.01
CA GLN A 135 4.05 2.42 6.75
C GLN A 135 4.19 1.79 8.14
N LYS A 136 3.94 2.59 9.18
CA LYS A 136 3.94 2.17 10.58
C LYS A 136 2.55 2.23 11.19
N TYR A 137 2.28 1.30 12.10
CA TYR A 137 1.09 1.31 12.94
C TYR A 137 1.29 2.24 14.13
N ASN A 138 0.31 3.10 14.40
CA ASN A 138 0.29 3.93 15.60
C ASN A 138 -0.96 3.59 16.43
N PRO A 139 -0.81 2.91 17.58
CA PRO A 139 -1.93 2.49 18.41
C PRO A 139 -2.68 3.66 19.07
N GLU A 140 -2.08 4.85 19.17
CA GLU A 140 -2.71 6.02 19.81
C GLU A 140 -3.68 6.75 18.88
N THR A 141 -3.51 6.60 17.56
CA THR A 141 -4.22 7.40 16.56
C THR A 141 -4.98 6.59 15.54
N THR A 142 -4.71 5.28 15.41
CA THR A 142 -5.30 4.44 14.37
C THR A 142 -5.76 3.09 14.92
N LYS A 143 -6.93 2.63 14.46
CA LYS A 143 -7.42 1.27 14.75
C LYS A 143 -6.70 0.24 13.88
N MET A 144 -6.64 -1.01 14.33
CA MET A 144 -5.95 -2.07 13.58
C MET A 144 -6.59 -2.33 12.21
N GLU A 145 -7.91 -2.22 12.10
CA GLU A 145 -8.66 -2.38 10.84
C GLU A 145 -8.28 -1.31 9.81
N GLU A 146 -8.07 -0.08 10.25
CA GLU A 146 -7.67 1.04 9.40
C GLU A 146 -6.24 0.87 8.90
N HIS A 147 -5.34 0.41 9.77
CA HIS A 147 -3.96 0.09 9.40
C HIS A 147 -3.89 -1.05 8.39
N GLU A 148 -4.62 -2.16 8.61
CA GLU A 148 -4.72 -3.25 7.66
C GLU A 148 -5.22 -2.77 6.30
N LYS A 149 -6.30 -1.99 6.28
CA LYS A 149 -6.86 -1.42 5.06
C LYS A 149 -5.83 -0.55 4.33
N LYS A 150 -5.09 0.29 5.06
CA LYS A 150 -4.04 1.14 4.48
C LYS A 150 -2.90 0.30 3.87
N MET A 151 -2.43 -0.72 4.58
CA MET A 151 -1.39 -1.64 4.09
C MET A 151 -1.84 -2.38 2.83
N LYS A 152 -3.07 -2.90 2.79
CA LYS A 152 -3.65 -3.57 1.61
C LYS A 152 -3.80 -2.61 0.43
N ASN A 153 -4.19 -1.35 0.69
CA ASN A 153 -4.27 -0.33 -0.36
C ASN A 153 -2.91 0.03 -0.94
N LEU A 154 -1.86 0.13 -0.11
CA LEU A 154 -0.49 0.36 -0.55
C LEU A 154 0.04 -0.82 -1.38
N LEU A 155 -0.22 -2.05 -0.94
CA LEU A 155 0.14 -3.26 -1.71
C LEU A 155 -0.57 -3.28 -3.07
N LYS A 156 -1.87 -2.97 -3.10
CA LYS A 156 -2.63 -2.86 -4.35
C LYS A 156 -2.05 -1.78 -5.26
N ALA A 157 -1.67 -0.62 -4.72
CA ALA A 157 -1.05 0.45 -5.50
C ALA A 157 0.30 0.02 -6.09
N LEU A 158 1.12 -0.72 -5.34
CA LEU A 158 2.37 -1.29 -5.83
C LEU A 158 2.13 -2.28 -6.99
N HIS A 159 1.19 -3.22 -6.82
CA HIS A 159 0.85 -4.20 -7.86
C HIS A 159 0.28 -3.53 -9.13
N ASN A 160 -0.54 -2.49 -8.97
CA ASN A 160 -1.08 -1.72 -10.11
C ASN A 160 0.02 -1.03 -10.94
N LEU A 161 1.18 -0.76 -10.36
CA LEU A 161 2.34 -0.20 -11.06
C LEU A 161 3.25 -1.28 -11.67
N GLY A 162 2.93 -2.57 -11.47
CA GLY A 162 3.76 -3.70 -11.89
C GLY A 162 4.83 -4.13 -10.88
N GLY A 163 4.81 -3.57 -9.66
CA GLY A 163 5.70 -3.98 -8.60
C GLY A 163 5.38 -5.38 -8.08
N SER A 164 6.41 -6.13 -7.67
CA SER A 164 6.24 -7.45 -7.08
C SER A 164 6.36 -7.39 -5.56
N CYS A 165 5.43 -8.05 -4.86
CA CYS A 165 5.49 -8.27 -3.43
C CYS A 165 4.62 -9.50 -3.14
N ASN A 166 5.25 -10.62 -2.80
CA ASN A 166 4.54 -11.84 -2.47
C ASN A 166 4.03 -11.82 -1.03
N ASP A 167 3.15 -12.76 -0.68
CA ASP A 167 2.48 -12.74 0.61
C ASP A 167 3.44 -12.91 1.81
N TYR A 168 4.52 -13.68 1.63
CA TYR A 168 5.57 -13.83 2.66
C TYR A 168 6.32 -12.52 2.91
N GLN A 169 6.70 -11.82 1.84
CA GLN A 169 7.31 -10.49 1.92
C GLN A 169 6.34 -9.50 2.57
N PHE A 170 5.07 -9.52 2.18
CA PHE A 170 4.06 -8.65 2.74
C PHE A 170 3.83 -8.93 4.23
N ARG A 171 3.80 -10.20 4.66
CA ARG A 171 3.77 -10.59 6.08
C ARG A 171 4.95 -9.97 6.85
N HIS A 172 6.16 -10.08 6.31
CA HIS A 172 7.33 -9.48 6.95
C HIS A 172 7.18 -7.95 7.07
N ILE A 173 6.69 -7.28 6.02
CA ILE A 173 6.41 -5.85 6.06
C ILE A 173 5.39 -5.52 7.15
N VAL A 174 4.30 -6.29 7.27
CA VAL A 174 3.30 -6.14 8.35
C VAL A 174 3.92 -6.26 9.73
N ILE A 175 4.77 -7.27 9.96
CA ILE A 175 5.49 -7.44 11.24
C ILE A 175 6.35 -6.21 11.54
N THR A 176 7.14 -5.76 10.57
CA THR A 176 8.01 -4.57 10.75
C THR A 176 7.24 -3.26 10.85
N SER A 177 5.96 -3.22 10.48
CA SER A 177 5.10 -2.04 10.61
C SER A 177 4.67 -1.80 12.06
N MET A 178 4.78 -2.80 12.94
CA MET A 178 4.37 -2.69 14.33
C MET A 178 5.30 -1.76 15.13
N PRO A 179 4.77 -1.06 16.15
CA PRO A 179 5.57 -0.18 16.98
C PRO A 179 6.60 -0.97 17.81
N GLU A 180 7.66 -0.29 18.23
CA GLU A 180 8.75 -0.87 19.03
C GLU A 180 8.25 -1.57 20.31
N SER A 181 7.25 -0.97 20.96
CA SER A 181 6.62 -1.50 22.18
C SER A 181 5.92 -2.84 21.97
N TRP A 182 5.71 -3.26 20.72
CA TRP A 182 5.05 -4.52 20.36
C TRP A 182 6.04 -5.59 19.86
N LYS A 183 7.34 -5.30 19.82
CA LYS A 183 8.36 -6.21 19.25
C LYS A 183 8.33 -7.61 19.87
N ASP A 184 8.27 -7.71 21.19
CA ASP A 184 8.28 -9.00 21.88
C ASP A 184 7.05 -9.87 21.52
N TYR A 185 5.92 -9.23 21.24
CA TYR A 185 4.68 -9.92 20.86
C TYR A 185 4.69 -10.39 19.40
N VAL A 186 5.38 -9.69 18.50
CA VAL A 186 5.42 -10.02 17.08
C VAL A 186 6.53 -11.02 16.72
N LEU A 187 7.54 -11.17 17.58
CA LEU A 187 8.60 -12.18 17.40
C LEU A 187 8.06 -13.61 17.31
N ASN A 188 7.00 -13.92 18.07
CA ASN A 188 6.38 -15.24 18.13
C ASN A 188 5.08 -15.35 17.32
N MET A 189 4.93 -14.51 16.30
CA MET A 189 3.70 -14.48 15.49
C MET A 189 3.49 -15.81 14.73
N PRO A 190 2.34 -16.49 14.92
CA PRO A 190 2.05 -17.75 14.24
C PRO A 190 1.75 -17.55 12.75
N GLY A 191 1.82 -18.66 12.00
CA GLY A 191 1.48 -18.70 10.58
C GLY A 191 2.58 -18.14 9.66
N ILE A 192 2.40 -18.38 8.35
CA ILE A 192 3.37 -17.98 7.31
C ILE A 192 2.80 -16.94 6.34
N PHE A 193 1.49 -16.66 6.41
CA PHE A 193 0.80 -15.75 5.51
C PHE A 193 0.47 -14.42 6.19
N SER A 194 0.26 -13.37 5.40
CA SER A 194 -0.12 -12.04 5.90
C SER A 194 -1.48 -12.04 6.60
N THR A 195 -2.38 -12.95 6.21
CA THR A 195 -3.70 -13.13 6.84
C THR A 195 -3.59 -13.61 8.28
N ASP A 196 -2.66 -14.55 8.55
CA ASP A 196 -2.39 -15.03 9.91
C ASP A 196 -1.85 -13.89 10.78
N ALA A 197 -0.95 -13.08 10.20
CA ALA A 197 -0.39 -11.92 10.87
C ALA A 197 -1.45 -10.90 11.28
N PHE A 198 -2.32 -10.48 10.35
CA PHE A 198 -3.41 -9.56 10.68
C PHE A 198 -4.38 -10.16 11.70
N THR A 199 -4.73 -11.44 11.59
CA THR A 199 -5.60 -12.12 12.55
C THR A 199 -5.01 -12.09 13.96
N TYR A 200 -3.70 -12.36 14.11
CA TYR A 200 -3.01 -12.28 15.38
C TYR A 200 -2.95 -10.84 15.92
N LEU A 201 -2.62 -9.87 15.07
CA LEU A 201 -2.53 -8.46 15.46
C LEU A 201 -3.87 -7.87 15.88
N HIS A 202 -4.97 -8.26 15.25
CA HIS A 202 -6.32 -7.90 15.68
C HIS A 202 -6.65 -8.39 17.08
N ARG A 203 -6.32 -9.66 17.38
CA ARG A 203 -6.51 -10.21 18.73
C ARG A 203 -5.66 -9.48 19.77
N LEU A 204 -4.40 -9.20 19.44
CA LEU A 204 -3.49 -8.45 20.31
C LEU A 204 -4.01 -7.03 20.57
N TYR A 205 -4.52 -6.37 19.54
CA TYR A 205 -5.14 -5.04 19.65
C TYR A 205 -6.35 -5.07 20.59
N LEU A 206 -7.29 -6.00 20.38
CA LEU A 206 -8.48 -6.12 21.23
C LEU A 206 -8.11 -6.36 22.69
N ASP A 207 -7.18 -7.28 22.94
CA ASP A 207 -6.68 -7.57 24.28
C ASP A 207 -6.05 -6.34 24.96
N LYS A 208 -5.27 -5.53 24.24
CA LYS A 208 -4.68 -4.29 24.77
C LYS A 208 -5.73 -3.20 25.00
N VAL A 209 -6.71 -3.05 24.11
CA VAL A 209 -7.81 -2.08 24.25
C VAL A 209 -8.71 -2.44 25.43
N SER A 210 -9.05 -3.72 25.62
CA SER A 210 -9.83 -4.21 26.76
C SER A 210 -9.15 -3.93 28.10
N ARG A 211 -7.83 -4.18 28.21
CA ARG A 211 -7.07 -3.86 29.44
C ARG A 211 -7.04 -2.37 29.77
N HIS A 212 -7.02 -1.49 28.75
CA HIS A 212 -7.07 -0.04 28.95
C HIS A 212 -8.45 0.45 29.39
N THR A 213 -9.53 -0.21 28.97
CA THR A 213 -10.90 0.15 29.37
C THR A 213 -11.20 -0.29 30.80
N GLU A 214 -10.79 -1.50 31.19
CA GLU A 214 -10.99 -1.99 32.56
C GLU A 214 -10.19 -1.18 33.60
N GLY A 215 -8.92 -0.85 33.32
CA GLY A 215 -8.11 -0.03 34.23
C GLY A 215 -8.60 1.42 34.36
N SER A 216 -9.21 1.97 33.31
CA SER A 216 -9.82 3.31 33.37
C SER A 216 -11.12 3.31 34.17
N ASP A 217 -11.96 2.29 33.99
CA ASP A 217 -13.22 2.17 34.74
C ASP A 217 -12.97 1.93 36.22
N ASP A 218 -11.98 1.12 36.59
CA ASP A 218 -11.63 0.90 37.99
C ASP A 218 -11.00 2.16 38.62
N TYR A 219 -10.17 2.91 37.88
CA TYR A 219 -9.69 4.22 38.32
C TYR A 219 -10.83 5.24 38.53
N ILE A 220 -11.85 5.23 37.67
CA ILE A 220 -13.03 6.09 37.83
C ILE A 220 -13.86 5.64 39.04
N LYS A 221 -14.09 4.34 39.22
CA LYS A 221 -14.80 3.80 40.38
C LYS A 221 -14.08 4.16 41.69
N ASP A 222 -12.77 4.04 41.74
CA ASP A 222 -11.97 4.39 42.92
C ASP A 222 -12.04 5.89 43.24
N LYS A 223 -12.02 6.76 42.21
CA LYS A 223 -12.22 8.21 42.41
C LYS A 223 -13.62 8.54 42.90
N VAL A 224 -14.65 7.87 42.37
CA VAL A 224 -16.03 8.05 42.80
C VAL A 224 -16.19 7.59 44.25
N ALA A 225 -15.65 6.42 44.60
CA ALA A 225 -15.68 5.91 45.97
C ALA A 225 -14.96 6.85 46.95
N ALA A 226 -13.80 7.39 46.57
CA ALA A 226 -13.06 8.37 47.38
C ALA A 226 -13.84 9.68 47.58
N LEU A 227 -14.50 10.20 46.54
CA LEU A 227 -15.33 11.41 46.64
C LEU A 227 -16.57 11.18 47.52
N VAL A 228 -17.22 10.01 47.40
CA VAL A 228 -18.35 9.63 48.25
C VAL A 228 -17.92 9.50 49.71
N ALA A 229 -16.77 8.87 49.98
CA ALA A 229 -16.21 8.77 51.33
C ALA A 229 -15.87 10.15 51.93
N GLN A 230 -15.31 11.06 51.12
CA GLN A 230 -15.02 12.43 51.54
C GLN A 230 -16.29 13.23 51.87
N HIS A 231 -17.36 13.05 51.07
CA HIS A 231 -18.64 13.70 51.32
C HIS A 231 -19.32 13.17 52.59
N LEU A 232 -19.32 11.85 52.80
CA LEU A 232 -19.84 11.21 54.01
C LEU A 232 -19.07 11.64 55.27
N ALA A 233 -17.74 11.76 55.17
CA ALA A 233 -16.91 12.27 56.27
C ALA A 233 -17.22 13.74 56.61
N SER A 234 -17.54 14.57 55.60
CA SER A 234 -17.91 15.99 55.82
C SER A 234 -19.29 16.17 56.46
N LEU A 235 -20.22 15.24 56.21
CA LEU A 235 -21.57 15.25 56.77
C LEU A 235 -21.61 14.70 58.22
N GLY A 236 -20.62 13.89 58.60
CA GLY A 236 -20.47 13.36 59.97
C GLY A 236 -19.94 14.38 60.99
N THR A 237 -19.47 15.55 60.54
CA THR A 237 -18.90 16.61 61.41
C THR A 237 -19.83 17.82 61.60
N GLY A 238 -21.14 17.59 61.61
CA GLY A 238 -22.12 18.65 61.84
C GLY A 238 -23.15 18.28 62.91
N THR A 239 -23.03 18.91 64.08
CA THR A 239 -24.09 19.16 65.11
C THR A 239 -23.99 18.38 66.43
N THR A 240 -23.42 18.99 67.48
CA THR A 240 -24.16 19.50 68.67
C THR A 240 -23.24 20.30 69.61
N ALA A 241 -23.85 21.23 70.35
CA ALA A 241 -23.29 22.47 70.86
C ALA A 241 -23.03 22.50 72.38
N ALA A 242 -22.21 23.50 72.78
CA ALA A 242 -22.24 24.30 74.01
C ALA A 242 -22.02 23.64 75.39
N SER A 243 -20.93 24.01 76.08
CA SER A 243 -20.92 25.02 77.18
C SER A 243 -19.77 24.83 78.19
N VAL A 244 -19.14 25.97 78.54
CA VAL A 244 -18.69 26.40 79.88
C VAL A 244 -17.57 25.64 80.63
N GLY A 245 -16.56 26.42 81.07
CA GLY A 245 -16.11 26.37 82.47
C GLY A 245 -14.70 25.86 82.77
N GLN A 246 -13.86 26.74 83.31
CA GLN A 246 -12.54 26.49 83.89
C GLN A 246 -12.54 25.65 85.18
N ARG A 247 -11.38 24.97 85.44
CA ARG A 247 -10.79 24.49 86.73
C ARG A 247 -11.61 23.36 87.42
N GLU A 248 -11.05 22.25 87.89
CA GLU A 248 -10.06 22.08 88.98
C GLU A 248 -9.66 20.59 89.13
N ALA A 249 -8.93 20.24 90.19
CA ALA A 249 -7.93 19.18 90.27
C ALA A 249 -8.37 17.76 90.74
N ALA A 250 -7.50 16.80 90.39
CA ALA A 250 -7.00 15.67 91.19
C ALA A 250 -7.83 14.40 91.51
N LEU A 251 -7.08 13.28 91.41
CA LEU A 251 -7.09 12.02 92.19
C LEU A 251 -7.76 10.74 91.63
N LYS A 252 -6.85 9.81 91.29
CA LYS A 252 -6.78 8.36 91.61
C LYS A 252 -7.96 7.43 91.29
N GLY A 253 -7.67 6.40 90.49
CA GLY A 253 -8.33 5.09 90.55
C GLY A 253 -8.00 4.18 89.36
N LYS A 254 -7.07 3.22 89.54
CA LYS A 254 -6.73 2.16 88.56
C LYS A 254 -7.86 1.09 88.48
N PRO A 255 -7.88 0.25 87.42
CA PRO A 255 -9.03 -0.53 86.92
C PRO A 255 -8.99 -2.00 87.41
N PRO A 256 -9.83 -2.97 86.93
CA PRO A 256 -9.74 -3.53 85.56
C PRO A 256 -11.07 -3.96 84.88
N SER A 257 -10.95 -4.22 83.57
CA SER A 257 -11.80 -4.95 82.59
C SER A 257 -12.21 -6.39 83.03
N PRO A 258 -12.70 -7.31 82.14
CA PRO A 258 -13.38 -7.22 80.83
C PRO A 258 -14.63 -8.15 80.73
N GLY A 259 -15.35 -8.10 79.60
CA GLY A 259 -15.76 -9.34 78.92
C GLY A 259 -17.24 -9.54 78.60
N GLY A 260 -17.47 -10.15 77.42
CA GLY A 260 -18.73 -10.77 77.00
C GLY A 260 -19.66 -9.82 76.26
N THR A 261 -20.34 -10.16 75.17
CA THR A 261 -20.67 -11.45 74.54
C THR A 261 -21.15 -11.14 73.11
N ASN A 262 -20.74 -11.87 72.08
CA ASN A 262 -21.50 -12.98 71.46
C ASN A 262 -22.83 -12.49 70.85
N THR A 263 -23.19 -12.71 69.58
CA THR A 263 -23.73 -13.97 69.03
C THR A 263 -24.22 -13.61 67.60
N ALA A 264 -23.73 -14.22 66.51
CA ALA A 264 -24.40 -15.19 65.59
C ALA A 264 -25.86 -14.85 65.12
N PRO A 265 -26.47 -15.46 64.08
CA PRO A 265 -26.00 -16.58 63.23
C PRO A 265 -26.47 -16.59 61.73
N LYS A 266 -26.02 -17.63 60.99
CA LYS A 266 -26.75 -18.48 59.98
C LYS A 266 -27.34 -17.79 58.72
N GLN A 267 -27.18 -18.29 57.50
CA GLN A 267 -27.62 -19.60 56.99
C GLN A 267 -26.89 -19.97 55.68
N LEU A 268 -26.38 -21.21 55.61
CA LEU A 268 -26.76 -22.31 54.68
C LEU A 268 -26.57 -22.03 53.17
N LEU A 269 -25.65 -22.70 52.46
CA LEU A 269 -25.63 -24.12 52.04
C LEU A 269 -26.85 -24.41 51.13
N ALA A 270 -26.79 -25.03 49.96
CA ALA A 270 -25.81 -25.84 49.23
C ALA A 270 -26.35 -25.89 47.77
N GLN A 271 -25.54 -25.70 46.73
CA GLN A 271 -24.81 -26.76 46.01
C GLN A 271 -25.64 -27.61 45.02
N PRO A 272 -24.98 -28.20 44.00
CA PRO A 272 -25.46 -28.21 42.62
C PRO A 272 -25.46 -29.63 42.00
N HIS A 273 -25.27 -29.67 40.68
CA HIS A 273 -24.94 -30.78 39.77
C HIS A 273 -26.13 -31.45 39.07
N GLN A 274 -26.21 -31.25 37.76
CA GLN A 274 -25.48 -32.08 36.78
C GLN A 274 -24.91 -31.20 35.66
#